data_AF-A0AAV7HWC4-F1
#
_entry.id   AF-A0AAV7HWC4-F1
#
_cell.length_a   1.000
_cell.length_b   1.000
_cell.length_c   1.000
_cell.angle_alpha   90.00
_cell.angle_beta   90.00
_cell.angle_gamma   90.00
#
_symmetry.space_group_name_H-M   'P 1'
#
loop_
_entity.id
_entity.type
_entity.pdbx_description
1 polymer ?
#
loop_
_entity_poly.entity_id
_entity_poly.type
_entity_poly.pdbx_seq_one_letter_code
_entity_poly.pdbx_strand_id
1 'polypeptide(L)'
;MLTNVLEKNELTIEKKSETLQPFITFVGSSDSPEAYYVVVDNVKYKVASALTALDVTYKIFISTNCQYPKSDRQVWLFIQSGTYIPPEEISVAVKEVFIPNKSTVMLMKKDITI
;
A
#
# COMPACT_ATOMS: atom_id res chain seq x y z
N MET A 1 13.75 22.42 5.41
CA MET A 1 13.57 20.97 5.66
C MET A 1 12.66 20.26 4.65
N LEU A 2 12.02 20.94 3.68
CA LEU A 2 11.18 20.29 2.65
C LEU A 2 11.97 19.84 1.39
N THR A 3 13.15 20.41 1.16
CA THR A 3 13.99 20.14 -0.02
C THR A 3 14.56 18.72 -0.04
N ASN A 4 14.98 18.19 1.10
CA ASN A 4 15.67 16.90 1.17
C ASN A 4 14.76 15.69 0.83
N VAL A 5 13.43 15.81 0.97
CA VAL A 5 12.51 14.72 0.67
C VAL A 5 12.26 14.64 -0.84
N LEU A 6 12.09 15.78 -1.51
CA LEU A 6 11.90 15.84 -2.96
C LEU A 6 13.19 15.43 -3.69
N GLU A 7 14.34 15.93 -3.24
CA GLU A 7 15.65 15.64 -3.86
C GLU A 7 16.07 14.17 -3.65
N LYS A 8 15.77 13.58 -2.48
CA LYS A 8 15.97 12.12 -2.27
C LYS A 8 15.10 11.30 -3.21
N ASN A 9 13.87 11.75 -3.47
CA ASN A 9 12.98 11.04 -4.37
C ASN A 9 13.48 11.17 -5.82
N GLU A 10 13.93 12.34 -6.25
CA GLU A 10 14.49 12.57 -7.59
C GLU A 10 15.80 11.80 -7.84
N LEU A 11 16.71 11.77 -6.87
CA LEU A 11 17.95 10.97 -6.96
C LEU A 11 17.69 9.46 -6.93
N THR A 12 16.54 9.02 -6.39
CA THR A 12 16.11 7.61 -6.43
C THR A 12 15.52 7.25 -7.81
N ILE A 13 14.92 8.21 -8.52
CA ILE A 13 14.36 8.02 -9.86
C ILE A 13 15.47 7.72 -10.89
N GLU A 14 16.64 8.36 -10.78
CA GLU A 14 17.73 8.15 -11.74
C GLU A 14 18.48 6.81 -11.57
N LYS A 15 18.37 6.14 -10.41
CA LYS A 15 19.31 5.06 -10.04
C LYS A 15 18.72 3.65 -9.97
N LYS A 16 17.55 3.43 -10.55
CA LYS A 16 17.00 2.08 -10.71
C LYS A 16 16.38 1.92 -12.08
N SER A 17 17.07 1.14 -12.92
CA SER A 17 16.46 0.37 -14.01
C SER A 17 15.50 -0.71 -13.47
N GLU A 18 14.66 -0.35 -12.52
CA GLU A 18 13.49 -1.12 -12.09
C GLU A 18 12.29 -0.33 -12.61
N THR A 19 11.44 -0.96 -13.42
CA THR A 19 10.14 -0.39 -13.81
C THR A 19 9.47 0.21 -12.59
N LEU A 20 9.12 1.50 -12.65
CA LEU A 20 8.52 2.22 -11.55
C LEU A 20 7.18 1.54 -11.22
N GLN A 21 7.16 0.81 -10.10
CA GLN A 21 5.97 0.04 -9.73
C GLN A 21 4.83 1.01 -9.40
N PRO A 22 3.59 0.70 -9.79
CA PRO A 22 2.46 1.57 -9.52
C PRO A 22 2.28 1.73 -8.01
N PHE A 23 1.97 2.96 -7.58
CA PHE A 23 1.80 3.28 -6.17
C PHE A 23 0.65 4.27 -5.93
N ILE A 24 0.14 4.26 -4.71
CA ILE A 24 -0.97 5.10 -4.27
C ILE A 24 -0.41 6.32 -3.55
N THR A 25 -0.98 7.48 -3.82
CA THR A 25 -0.68 8.71 -3.09
C THR A 25 -1.94 9.54 -2.89
N PHE A 26 -1.89 10.52 -2.01
CA PHE A 26 -2.99 11.44 -1.77
C PHE A 26 -2.46 12.86 -1.55
N VAL A 27 -3.35 13.83 -1.72
CA VAL A 27 -3.10 15.24 -1.43
C VAL A 27 -4.06 15.67 -0.32
N GLY A 28 -3.59 16.52 0.60
CA GLY A 28 -4.32 16.93 1.79
C GLY A 28 -3.60 16.49 3.07
N SER A 29 -4.29 16.61 4.20
CA SER A 29 -3.78 16.09 5.48
C SER A 29 -4.13 14.61 5.64
N SER A 30 -3.44 13.90 6.53
CA SER A 30 -3.76 12.50 6.86
C SER A 30 -5.20 12.34 7.36
N ASP A 31 -5.69 13.34 8.10
CA ASP A 31 -7.01 13.32 8.72
C ASP A 31 -8.11 13.84 7.77
N SER A 32 -7.73 14.58 6.73
CA SER A 32 -8.64 15.12 5.72
C SER A 32 -8.01 15.08 4.33
N PRO A 33 -8.04 13.91 3.67
CA PRO A 33 -7.55 13.76 2.31
C PRO A 33 -8.47 14.48 1.32
N GLU A 34 -7.92 15.31 0.46
CA GLU A 34 -8.67 16.09 -0.54
C GLU A 34 -8.80 15.32 -1.87
N ALA A 35 -7.78 14.53 -2.22
CA ALA A 35 -7.77 13.75 -3.44
C ALA A 35 -6.83 12.55 -3.33
N TYR A 36 -7.20 11.46 -3.99
CA TYR A 36 -6.39 10.26 -4.11
C TYR A 36 -5.92 10.07 -5.54
N TYR A 37 -4.72 9.53 -5.69
CA TYR A 37 -4.11 9.28 -6.99
C TYR A 37 -3.47 7.89 -7.03
N VAL A 38 -3.57 7.27 -8.19
CA VAL A 38 -2.72 6.13 -8.58
C VAL A 38 -1.68 6.65 -9.54
N VAL A 39 -0.41 6.39 -9.25
CA VAL A 39 0.71 6.78 -10.09
C VAL A 39 1.23 5.55 -10.81
N VAL A 40 1.34 5.65 -12.12
CA VAL A 40 1.92 4.62 -12.99
C VAL A 40 2.98 5.31 -13.85
N ASP A 41 4.24 4.91 -13.69
CA ASP A 41 5.38 5.64 -14.26
C ASP A 41 5.29 7.14 -13.94
N ASN A 42 5.14 7.98 -14.96
CA ASN A 42 5.07 9.45 -14.83
C ASN A 42 3.64 10.01 -14.90
N VAL A 43 2.62 9.14 -14.92
CA VAL A 43 1.22 9.53 -15.07
C VAL A 43 0.47 9.37 -13.75
N LYS A 44 -0.31 10.38 -13.37
CA LYS A 44 -1.12 10.40 -12.14
C LYS A 44 -2.61 10.36 -12.49
N TYR A 45 -3.31 9.36 -12.00
CA TYR A 45 -4.75 9.16 -12.20
C TYR A 45 -5.51 9.50 -10.93
N LYS A 46 -6.35 10.55 -10.97
CA LYS A 46 -7.20 10.92 -9.84
C LYS A 46 -8.32 9.88 -9.67
N VAL A 47 -8.57 9.45 -8.44
CA VAL A 47 -9.62 8.49 -8.09
C VAL A 47 -10.46 8.98 -6.91
N ALA A 48 -11.64 8.38 -6.72
CA ALA A 48 -12.65 8.88 -5.80
C ALA A 48 -12.31 8.64 -4.31
N SER A 49 -11.55 7.59 -3.99
CA SER A 49 -11.25 7.21 -2.61
C SER A 49 -9.95 6.41 -2.49
N ALA A 50 -9.43 6.28 -1.27
CA ALA A 50 -8.29 5.40 -0.96
C ALA A 50 -8.56 3.94 -1.37
N LEU A 51 -9.78 3.43 -1.12
CA LEU A 51 -10.16 2.06 -1.50
C LEU A 51 -10.20 1.89 -3.02
N THR A 52 -10.69 2.89 -3.75
CA THR A 52 -10.65 2.89 -5.21
C THR A 52 -9.21 2.92 -5.71
N ALA A 53 -8.32 3.69 -5.08
CA ALA A 53 -6.91 3.71 -5.42
C ALA A 53 -6.25 2.33 -5.20
N LEU A 54 -6.59 1.65 -4.10
CA LEU A 54 -6.12 0.30 -3.79
C LEU A 54 -6.56 -0.71 -4.83
N ASP A 55 -7.86 -0.73 -5.16
CA ASP A 55 -8.45 -1.63 -6.16
C ASP A 55 -7.83 -1.42 -7.55
N VAL A 56 -7.73 -0.16 -8.00
CA VAL A 56 -7.14 0.18 -9.30
C VAL A 56 -5.66 -0.22 -9.35
N THR A 57 -4.89 0.07 -8.29
CA THR A 57 -3.46 -0.29 -8.23
C THR A 57 -3.27 -1.81 -8.27
N TYR A 58 -4.10 -2.55 -7.52
CA TYR A 58 -4.11 -4.01 -7.56
C TYR A 58 -4.41 -4.54 -8.97
N LYS A 59 -5.46 -4.02 -9.62
CA LYS A 59 -5.82 -4.39 -11.00
C LYS A 59 -4.70 -4.09 -11.98
N ILE A 60 -3.98 -2.98 -11.81
CA ILE A 60 -2.81 -2.67 -12.64
C ILE A 60 -1.77 -3.78 -12.49
N PHE A 61 -1.34 -4.11 -11.27
CA PHE A 61 -0.37 -5.19 -11.04
C PHE A 61 -0.74 -6.51 -11.74
N ILE A 62 -2.01 -6.91 -11.64
CA ILE A 62 -2.51 -8.13 -12.28
C ILE A 62 -2.55 -7.99 -13.81
N SER A 63 -3.10 -6.89 -14.33
CA SER A 63 -3.28 -6.67 -15.76
C SER A 63 -1.96 -6.52 -16.54
N THR A 64 -0.95 -5.93 -15.91
CA THR A 64 0.38 -5.74 -16.50
C THR A 64 1.36 -6.87 -16.17
N ASN A 65 0.92 -7.85 -15.36
CA ASN A 65 1.75 -8.92 -14.83
C ASN A 65 3.04 -8.40 -14.16
N CYS A 66 2.94 -7.25 -13.48
CA CYS A 66 4.06 -6.62 -12.78
C CYS A 66 4.28 -7.26 -11.40
N GLN A 67 5.55 -7.34 -10.99
CA GLN A 67 5.87 -7.82 -9.65
C GLN A 67 5.58 -6.75 -8.59
N TYR A 68 5.04 -7.16 -7.44
CA TYR A 68 4.89 -6.25 -6.32
C TYR A 68 6.24 -5.68 -5.82
N PRO A 69 6.26 -4.42 -5.35
CA PRO A 69 7.42 -3.80 -4.71
C PRO A 69 7.94 -4.67 -3.56
N LYS A 70 9.27 -4.80 -3.43
CA LYS A 70 9.87 -5.67 -2.39
C LYS A 70 9.51 -5.24 -0.97
N SER A 71 9.42 -3.93 -0.71
CA SER A 71 9.11 -3.38 0.63
C SER A 71 7.71 -3.76 1.10
N ASP A 72 6.75 -3.79 0.17
CA ASP A 72 5.33 -3.88 0.50
C ASP A 72 4.69 -5.16 -0.05
N ARG A 73 5.51 -6.09 -0.57
CA ARG A 73 5.09 -7.36 -1.18
C ARG A 73 4.15 -8.14 -0.28
N GLN A 74 4.43 -8.17 1.03
CA GLN A 74 3.61 -8.91 1.99
C GLN A 74 2.17 -8.37 2.07
N VAL A 75 2.00 -7.04 2.00
CA VAL A 75 0.68 -6.39 2.01
C VAL A 75 -0.10 -6.76 0.75
N TRP A 76 0.56 -6.70 -0.41
CA TRP A 76 -0.07 -7.06 -1.67
C TRP A 76 -0.41 -8.55 -1.77
N LEU A 77 0.45 -9.42 -1.26
CA LEU A 77 0.16 -10.86 -1.16
C LEU A 77 -1.01 -11.13 -0.22
N PHE A 78 -1.13 -10.39 0.89
CA PHE A 78 -2.28 -10.48 1.77
C PHE A 78 -3.58 -10.07 1.06
N ILE A 79 -3.58 -8.93 0.36
CA ILE A 79 -4.72 -8.47 -0.43
C ILE A 79 -5.10 -9.51 -1.50
N GLN A 80 -4.10 -10.00 -2.24
CA GLN A 80 -4.30 -11.04 -3.25
C GLN A 80 -4.88 -12.32 -2.65
N SER A 81 -4.39 -12.75 -1.47
CA SER A 81 -4.94 -13.91 -0.79
C SER A 81 -6.41 -13.71 -0.46
N GLY A 82 -6.80 -12.53 0.02
CA GLY A 82 -8.20 -12.17 0.30
C GLY A 82 -9.12 -12.25 -0.92
N THR A 83 -8.60 -11.93 -2.11
CA THR A 83 -9.38 -12.01 -3.36
C THR A 83 -9.54 -13.43 -3.92
N TYR A 84 -8.69 -14.38 -3.51
CA TYR A 84 -8.76 -15.78 -3.94
C TYR A 84 -9.61 -16.65 -3.01
N ILE A 85 -10.09 -16.10 -1.89
CA ILE A 85 -10.94 -16.84 -0.96
C ILE A 85 -12.37 -16.89 -1.53
N PRO A 86 -12.97 -18.09 -1.69
CA PRO A 86 -14.38 -18.23 -2.02
C PRO A 86 -15.25 -17.44 -1.02
N PRO A 87 -16.36 -16.81 -1.45
CA PRO A 87 -17.14 -15.92 -0.58
C PRO A 87 -17.56 -16.53 0.77
N GLU A 88 -17.65 -17.87 0.86
CA GLU A 88 -18.01 -18.61 2.06
C GLU A 88 -16.92 -18.59 3.15
N GLU A 89 -15.64 -18.42 2.80
CA GLU A 89 -14.51 -18.51 3.74
C GLU A 89 -13.94 -17.15 4.17
N ILE A 90 -14.32 -16.05 3.50
CA ILE A 90 -13.82 -14.69 3.79
C ILE A 90 -14.15 -14.28 5.23
N SER A 91 -15.34 -14.62 5.71
CA SER A 91 -15.79 -14.26 7.07
C SER A 91 -14.98 -14.93 8.20
N VAL A 92 -14.29 -16.03 7.88
CA VAL A 92 -13.45 -16.81 8.81
C VAL A 92 -11.99 -16.32 8.73
N ALA A 93 -11.46 -16.14 7.52
CA ALA A 93 -10.09 -15.69 7.31
C ALA A 93 -9.82 -14.26 7.82
N VAL A 94 -10.79 -13.34 7.68
CA VAL A 94 -10.67 -11.97 8.19
C VAL A 94 -10.58 -11.95 9.71
N LYS A 95 -11.22 -12.91 10.41
CA LYS A 95 -11.13 -13.01 11.86
C LYS A 95 -9.75 -13.48 12.30
N GLU A 96 -9.18 -14.48 11.64
CA GLU A 96 -7.86 -15.06 11.98
C GLU A 96 -6.70 -14.09 11.74
N VAL A 97 -6.69 -13.37 10.61
CA VAL A 97 -5.59 -12.46 10.28
C VAL A 97 -5.63 -11.16 11.09
N PHE A 98 -6.81 -10.75 11.58
CA PHE A 98 -6.98 -9.56 12.42
C PHE A 98 -6.94 -9.84 13.93
N ILE A 99 -6.67 -11.07 14.39
CA ILE A 99 -6.24 -11.24 15.79
C ILE A 99 -4.74 -11.00 15.83
N PRO A 100 -4.25 -9.82 16.26
CA PRO A 100 -2.84 -9.71 16.61
C PRO A 100 -2.59 -10.76 17.69
N ASN A 101 -1.69 -11.69 17.41
CA ASN A 101 -1.24 -12.69 18.37
C ASN A 101 -1.02 -11.96 19.71
N LYS A 102 -1.64 -12.44 20.80
CA LYS A 102 -1.59 -11.80 22.14
C LYS A 102 -0.15 -11.49 22.57
N SER A 103 0.83 -12.22 22.04
CA SER A 103 2.27 -11.98 22.25
C SER A 103 2.79 -10.69 21.58
N THR A 104 2.24 -10.26 20.44
CA THR A 104 2.64 -9.03 19.72
C THR A 104 2.06 -7.77 20.37
N VAL A 105 0.85 -7.85 20.94
CA VAL A 105 0.24 -6.72 21.67
C VAL A 105 0.97 -6.44 22.98
N MET A 106 1.59 -7.45 23.60
CA MET A 106 2.39 -7.27 24.82
C MET A 106 3.75 -6.59 24.57
N LEU A 107 4.34 -6.75 23.38
CA LEU A 107 5.59 -6.05 23.01
C LEU A 107 5.34 -4.56 22.74
N MET A 108 4.24 -4.22 22.05
CA MET A 108 3.89 -2.81 21.74
C MET A 108 3.49 -1.98 22.96
N LYS A 109 3.04 -2.59 24.06
CA LYS A 109 2.67 -1.89 25.30
C LYS A 109 3.87 -1.61 26.23
N LYS A 110 5.04 -2.19 25.98
CA LYS A 110 6.20 -2.04 26.87
C LYS A 110 7.10 -0.86 26.51
N ASP A 111 7.01 -0.36 25.27
CA ASP A 111 7.86 0.73 24.76
C ASP A 111 7.19 2.13 24.81
N ILE A 112 5.99 2.22 25.39
CA ILE A 112 5.32 3.49 25.68
C ILE A 112 5.12 3.58 27.20
N THR A 113 6.19 3.92 27.90
CA THR A 113 6.12 4.51 29.24
C THR A 113 7.07 5.71 29.23
N ILE A 114 6.47 6.90 29.12
CA ILE A 114 7.09 8.18 29.52
C ILE A 114 6.55 8.47 30.92
#